data_AF-A0A1E3WD60-F1
#
_entry.id   AF-A0A1E3WD60-F1
#
_cell.length_a   1.000
_cell.length_b   1.000
_cell.length_c   1.000
_cell.angle_alpha   90.00
_cell.angle_beta   90.00
_cell.angle_gamma   90.00
#
_symmetry.space_group_name_H-M   'P 1'
#
loop_
_entity.id
_entity.type
_entity.pdbx_description
1 polymer ?
#
loop_
_entity_poly.entity_id
_entity_poly.type
_entity_poly.pdbx_seq_one_letter_code
_entity_poly.pdbx_strand_id
1 'polypeptide(L)'
;MSGALRDMTGALYRRIDAIESFAADVAHELKNPLTSLRSATETLPLAKTEESRERLMEIIQHDVRRLDRLISDISDASRLDAELAREDAELVSMDEMLRATVSLFNDIHRDDIPEACSKSPTRRARILIA
;
A
#
# COMPACT_ATOMS: atom_id res chain seq x y z
N MET A 1 20.01 35.36 -7.54
CA MET A 1 19.16 35.12 -8.73
C MET A 1 19.45 33.78 -9.40
N SER A 2 20.70 33.38 -9.71
CA SER A 2 20.95 32.08 -10.37
C SER A 2 20.76 30.83 -9.49
N GLY A 3 20.99 30.94 -8.16
CA GLY A 3 20.77 29.84 -7.22
C GLY A 3 19.30 29.39 -7.18
N ALA A 4 18.39 30.32 -6.92
CA ALA A 4 16.95 30.03 -6.90
C ALA A 4 16.42 29.43 -8.21
N LEU A 5 16.89 29.91 -9.38
CA LEU A 5 16.53 29.33 -10.67
C LEU A 5 17.06 27.90 -10.81
N ARG A 6 18.32 27.67 -10.42
CA ARG A 6 18.96 26.35 -10.45
C ARG A 6 18.26 25.36 -9.50
N ASP A 7 17.83 25.83 -8.34
CA ASP A 7 17.08 25.02 -7.36
C ASP A 7 15.69 24.66 -7.90
N MET A 8 14.97 25.60 -8.51
CA MET A 8 13.69 25.35 -9.17
C MET A 8 13.84 24.35 -10.33
N THR A 9 14.86 24.51 -11.18
CA THR A 9 15.12 23.55 -12.27
C THR A 9 15.51 22.17 -11.73
N GLY A 10 16.29 22.11 -10.66
CA GLY A 10 16.66 20.85 -10.01
C GLY A 10 15.45 20.14 -9.39
N ALA A 11 14.53 20.90 -8.78
CA ALA A 11 13.26 20.35 -8.28
C ALA A 11 12.38 19.82 -9.41
N LEU A 12 12.32 20.50 -10.55
CA LEU A 12 11.58 20.05 -11.73
C LEU A 12 12.15 18.73 -12.29
N TYR A 13 13.46 18.64 -12.48
CA TYR A 13 14.10 17.41 -12.97
C TYR A 13 13.85 16.22 -12.04
N ARG A 14 14.01 16.40 -10.72
CA ARG A 14 13.68 15.34 -9.75
C ARG A 14 12.24 14.87 -9.86
N ARG A 15 11.30 15.78 -10.13
CA ARG A 15 9.89 15.42 -10.32
C ARG A 15 9.65 14.65 -11.61
N ILE A 16 10.33 15.02 -12.69
CA ILE A 16 10.27 14.29 -13.97
C ILE A 16 10.82 12.88 -13.79
N ASP A 17 12.02 12.73 -13.20
CA ASP A 17 12.65 11.44 -12.96
C ASP A 17 11.76 10.51 -12.10
N ALA A 18 11.10 11.08 -11.08
CA ALA A 18 10.17 10.34 -10.23
C ALA A 18 8.93 9.86 -11.01
N ILE A 19 8.36 10.70 -11.88
CA ILE A 19 7.21 10.33 -12.73
C ILE A 19 7.60 9.23 -13.72
N GLU A 20 8.77 9.32 -14.34
CA GLU A 20 9.25 8.31 -15.30
C GLU A 20 9.48 6.95 -14.61
N SER A 21 10.13 6.94 -13.44
CA SER A 21 10.31 5.72 -12.65
C SER A 21 8.96 5.12 -12.25
N PHE A 22 8.04 5.93 -11.74
CA PHE A 22 6.70 5.49 -11.35
C PHE A 22 5.95 4.86 -12.53
N ALA A 23 5.97 5.52 -13.70
CA ALA A 23 5.31 5.00 -14.90
C ALA A 23 5.93 3.67 -15.35
N ALA A 24 7.25 3.52 -15.27
CA ALA A 24 7.94 2.28 -15.61
C ALA A 24 7.56 1.14 -14.65
N ASP A 25 7.51 1.42 -13.36
CA ASP A 25 7.15 0.44 -12.33
C ASP A 25 5.69 -0.03 -12.48
N VAL A 26 4.76 0.91 -12.67
CA VAL A 26 3.35 0.57 -12.96
C VAL A 26 3.23 -0.27 -14.22
N ALA A 27 3.93 0.11 -15.30
CA ALA A 27 3.90 -0.65 -16.55
C ALA A 27 4.41 -2.09 -16.35
N HIS A 28 5.50 -2.29 -15.61
CA HIS A 28 6.02 -3.61 -15.30
C HIS A 28 5.05 -4.43 -14.44
N GLU A 29 4.50 -3.84 -13.38
CA GLU A 29 3.59 -4.51 -12.47
C GLU A 29 2.26 -4.91 -13.15
N LEU A 30 1.76 -4.13 -14.10
CA LEU A 30 0.59 -4.47 -14.91
C LEU A 30 0.91 -5.52 -15.99
N LYS A 31 2.09 -5.44 -16.63
CA LYS A 31 2.49 -6.36 -17.70
C LYS A 31 2.62 -7.81 -17.23
N ASN A 32 3.02 -8.01 -15.97
CA ASN A 32 3.18 -9.32 -15.36
C ASN A 32 1.87 -10.15 -15.31
N PRO A 33 0.80 -9.70 -14.61
CA PRO A 33 -0.48 -10.42 -14.59
C PRO A 33 -1.14 -10.47 -15.97
N LEU A 34 -0.98 -9.45 -16.83
CA LEU A 34 -1.48 -9.52 -18.21
C LEU A 34 -0.81 -10.62 -19.05
N THR A 35 0.49 -10.83 -18.86
CA THR A 35 1.23 -11.90 -19.56
C THR A 35 0.81 -13.28 -19.05
N SER A 36 0.63 -13.42 -17.74
CA SER A 36 0.11 -14.65 -17.13
C SER A 36 -1.31 -14.96 -17.59
N LEU A 37 -2.21 -13.97 -17.59
CA LEU A 37 -3.57 -14.09 -18.11
C LEU A 37 -3.60 -14.51 -19.57
N ARG A 38 -2.80 -13.88 -20.43
CA ARG A 38 -2.67 -14.27 -21.83
C ARG A 38 -2.25 -15.74 -21.96
N SER A 39 -1.21 -16.15 -21.26
CA SER A 39 -0.74 -17.54 -21.29
C SER A 39 -1.81 -18.53 -20.81
N ALA A 40 -2.51 -18.21 -19.72
CA ALA A 40 -3.56 -19.07 -19.19
C ALA A 40 -4.75 -19.18 -20.14
N THR A 41 -5.21 -18.07 -20.72
CA THR A 41 -6.33 -18.03 -21.69
C THR A 41 -5.99 -18.70 -23.02
N GLU A 42 -4.74 -18.62 -23.49
CA GLU A 42 -4.25 -19.34 -24.68
C GLU A 42 -4.14 -20.86 -24.41
N THR A 43 -3.82 -21.25 -23.17
CA THR A 43 -3.66 -22.66 -22.78
C THR A 43 -4.98 -23.34 -22.45
N LEU A 44 -5.98 -22.60 -21.95
CA LEU A 44 -7.27 -23.15 -21.51
C LEU A 44 -8.00 -24.01 -22.57
N PRO A 45 -8.05 -23.63 -23.86
CA PRO A 45 -8.66 -24.47 -24.90
C PRO A 45 -7.91 -25.79 -25.14
N LEU A 46 -6.62 -25.84 -24.83
CA LEU A 46 -5.76 -27.01 -25.02
C LEU A 46 -5.82 -27.98 -23.81
N ALA A 47 -6.43 -27.56 -22.69
CA ALA A 47 -6.53 -28.35 -21.48
C ALA A 47 -7.51 -29.53 -21.64
N LYS A 48 -6.97 -30.75 -21.46
CA LYS A 48 -7.67 -32.02 -21.68
C LYS A 48 -8.37 -32.59 -20.45
N THR A 49 -7.94 -32.19 -19.25
CA THR A 49 -8.51 -32.64 -17.98
C THR A 49 -9.22 -31.50 -17.28
N GLU A 50 -10.26 -31.82 -16.50
CA GLU A 50 -10.99 -30.83 -15.72
C GLU A 50 -10.08 -30.15 -14.70
N GLU A 51 -9.26 -30.93 -14.00
CA GLU A 51 -8.26 -30.42 -13.06
C GLU A 51 -7.30 -29.39 -13.70
N SER A 52 -6.92 -29.56 -14.96
CA SER A 52 -6.08 -28.57 -15.66
C SER A 52 -6.84 -27.29 -15.98
N ARG A 53 -8.13 -27.39 -16.31
CA ARG A 53 -9.00 -26.23 -16.56
C ARG A 53 -9.25 -25.45 -15.28
N GLU A 54 -9.51 -26.13 -14.18
CA GLU A 54 -9.68 -25.53 -12.85
C GLU A 54 -8.45 -24.73 -12.46
N ARG A 55 -7.25 -25.31 -12.55
CA ARG A 55 -5.98 -24.60 -12.27
C ARG A 55 -5.79 -23.36 -13.13
N LEU A 56 -6.05 -23.45 -14.44
CA LEU A 56 -5.93 -22.29 -15.34
C LEU A 56 -6.96 -21.22 -15.01
N MET A 57 -8.18 -21.62 -14.62
CA MET A 57 -9.23 -20.70 -14.19
C MET A 57 -8.88 -20.03 -12.84
N GLU A 58 -8.22 -20.74 -11.92
CA GLU A 58 -7.70 -20.17 -10.68
C GLU A 58 -6.62 -19.13 -10.94
N ILE A 59 -5.68 -19.40 -11.84
CA ILE A 59 -4.64 -18.43 -12.25
C ILE A 59 -5.29 -17.17 -12.83
N ILE A 60 -6.26 -17.34 -13.73
CA ILE A 60 -6.99 -16.21 -14.32
C ILE A 60 -7.67 -15.36 -13.24
N GLN A 61 -8.42 -15.99 -12.35
CA GLN A 61 -9.11 -15.28 -11.27
C GLN A 61 -8.14 -14.58 -10.31
N HIS A 62 -7.03 -15.23 -9.97
CA HIS A 62 -6.00 -14.67 -9.12
C HIS A 62 -5.42 -13.38 -9.73
N ASP A 63 -5.06 -13.43 -11.02
CA ASP A 63 -4.40 -12.30 -11.67
C ASP A 63 -5.36 -11.15 -11.97
N VAL A 64 -6.65 -11.42 -12.21
CA VAL A 64 -7.70 -10.39 -12.26
C VAL A 64 -7.81 -9.67 -10.92
N ARG A 65 -7.90 -10.41 -9.79
CA ARG A 65 -7.94 -9.79 -8.44
C ARG A 65 -6.66 -9.04 -8.12
N ARG A 66 -5.52 -9.48 -8.65
CA ARG A 66 -4.24 -8.78 -8.48
C ARG A 66 -4.23 -7.46 -9.26
N LEU A 67 -4.70 -7.45 -10.50
CA LEU A 67 -4.84 -6.23 -11.31
C LEU A 67 -5.77 -5.22 -10.63
N ASP A 68 -6.91 -5.67 -10.13
CA ASP A 68 -7.89 -4.81 -9.45
C ASP A 68 -7.30 -4.11 -8.20
N ARG A 69 -6.57 -4.87 -7.38
CA ARG A 69 -5.83 -4.31 -6.23
C ARG A 69 -4.75 -3.32 -6.66
N LEU A 70 -3.92 -3.67 -7.64
CA LEU A 70 -2.86 -2.77 -8.13
C LEU A 70 -3.43 -1.44 -8.65
N ILE A 71 -4.53 -1.49 -9.40
CA ILE A 71 -5.19 -0.28 -9.92
C ILE A 71 -5.76 0.56 -8.78
N SER A 72 -6.39 -0.08 -7.80
CA SER A 72 -6.93 0.59 -6.61
C SER A 72 -5.81 1.29 -5.82
N ASP A 73 -4.72 0.57 -5.53
CA ASP A 73 -3.57 1.11 -4.81
C ASP A 73 -2.93 2.31 -5.54
N ILE A 74 -2.81 2.24 -6.87
CA ILE A 74 -2.31 3.34 -7.71
C ILE A 74 -3.23 4.56 -7.66
N SER A 75 -4.55 4.32 -7.75
CA SER A 75 -5.56 5.38 -7.69
C SER A 75 -5.53 6.09 -6.33
N ASP A 76 -5.47 5.31 -5.24
CA ASP A 76 -5.42 5.84 -3.89
C ASP A 76 -4.13 6.62 -3.63
N ALA A 77 -2.98 6.10 -4.06
CA ALA A 77 -1.71 6.81 -3.96
C ALA A 77 -1.71 8.13 -4.77
N SER A 78 -2.26 8.11 -5.99
CA SER A 78 -2.37 9.31 -6.83
C SER A 78 -3.30 10.35 -6.23
N ARG A 79 -4.40 9.91 -5.59
CA ARG A 79 -5.31 10.79 -4.87
C ARG A 79 -4.65 11.39 -3.64
N LEU A 80 -3.96 10.58 -2.84
CA LEU A 80 -3.23 11.02 -1.63
C LEU A 80 -2.16 12.05 -1.99
N ASP A 81 -1.38 11.83 -3.04
CA ASP A 81 -0.35 12.78 -3.50
C ASP A 81 -0.97 14.14 -3.89
N ALA A 82 -2.16 14.12 -4.49
CA ALA A 82 -2.91 15.33 -4.83
C ALA A 82 -3.51 16.05 -3.60
N GLU A 83 -3.93 15.29 -2.57
CA GLU A 83 -4.42 15.83 -1.30
C GLU A 83 -3.27 16.47 -0.51
N LEU A 84 -2.15 15.76 -0.35
CA LEU A 84 -0.95 16.25 0.34
C LEU A 84 -0.34 17.49 -0.33
N ALA A 85 -0.44 17.61 -1.66
CA ALA A 85 0.01 18.81 -2.36
C ALA A 85 -0.85 20.07 -2.09
N ARG A 86 -2.04 19.90 -1.52
CA ARG A 86 -3.01 20.99 -1.26
C ARG A 86 -3.15 21.32 0.23
N GLU A 87 -2.71 20.44 1.12
CA GLU A 87 -2.83 20.63 2.57
C GLU A 87 -1.62 21.38 3.14
N ASP A 88 -1.91 22.32 4.04
CA ASP A 88 -0.88 22.95 4.86
C ASP A 88 -0.53 22.00 6.02
N ALA A 89 0.76 21.77 6.23
CA ALA A 89 1.22 20.96 7.33
C ALA A 89 1.00 21.69 8.67
N GLU A 90 0.19 21.11 9.55
CA GLU A 90 -0.03 21.63 10.89
C GLU A 90 0.78 20.86 11.95
N LEU A 91 1.11 21.54 13.06
CA LEU A 91 1.77 20.90 14.19
C LEU A 91 0.77 20.02 14.94
N VAL A 92 0.99 18.72 14.94
CA VAL A 92 0.15 17.74 15.64
C VAL A 92 0.88 17.21 16.89
N SER A 93 0.14 17.08 18.00
CA SER A 93 0.65 16.46 19.24
C SER A 93 0.71 14.94 19.08
N MET A 94 1.94 14.40 18.98
CA MET A 94 2.16 12.95 18.90
C MET A 94 1.66 12.20 20.15
N ASP A 95 1.70 12.83 21.32
CA ASP A 95 1.18 12.23 22.56
C ASP A 95 -0.34 12.04 22.49
N GLU A 96 -1.07 13.04 21.98
CA GLU A 96 -2.52 12.97 21.82
C GLU A 96 -2.92 11.95 20.75
N MET A 97 -2.22 11.95 19.61
CA MET A 97 -2.47 11.03 18.51
C MET A 97 -2.20 9.57 18.90
N LEU A 98 -1.12 9.30 19.64
CA LEU A 98 -0.82 7.97 20.18
C LEU A 98 -1.85 7.52 21.21
N ARG A 99 -2.30 8.41 22.10
CA ARG A 99 -3.36 8.09 23.06
C ARG A 99 -4.67 7.75 22.36
N ALA A 100 -5.05 8.51 21.33
CA ALA A 100 -6.25 8.26 20.54
C ALA A 100 -6.19 6.88 19.86
N THR A 101 -5.07 6.54 19.22
CA THR A 101 -4.87 5.23 18.57
C THR A 101 -4.91 4.08 19.57
N VAL A 102 -4.24 4.22 20.72
CA VAL A 102 -4.26 3.20 21.78
C VAL A 102 -5.66 3.04 22.36
N SER A 103 -6.39 4.13 22.56
CA SER A 103 -7.79 4.07 23.00
C SER A 103 -8.66 3.32 22.00
N LEU A 104 -8.57 3.68 20.70
CA LEU A 104 -9.34 3.03 19.63
C LEU A 104 -9.04 1.52 19.56
N PHE A 105 -7.77 1.13 19.65
CA PHE A 105 -7.39 -0.28 19.62
C PHE A 105 -7.90 -1.03 20.85
N ASN A 106 -7.78 -0.43 22.05
CA ASN A 106 -8.27 -1.03 23.29
C ASN A 106 -9.80 -1.15 23.32
N ASP A 107 -10.51 -0.21 22.72
CA ASP A 107 -11.98 -0.23 22.62
C ASP A 107 -12.44 -1.35 21.68
N ILE A 108 -11.77 -1.54 20.53
CA ILE A 108 -12.03 -2.66 19.62
C ILE A 108 -11.76 -4.01 20.32
N HIS A 109 -10.72 -4.09 21.15
CA HIS A 109 -10.35 -5.33 21.85
C HIS A 109 -11.12 -5.56 23.15
N ARG A 110 -11.93 -4.60 23.63
CA ARG A 110 -12.66 -4.73 24.89
C ARG A 110 -13.81 -5.73 24.83
N ASP A 111 -14.34 -5.96 23.62
CA ASP A 111 -15.47 -6.87 23.39
C ASP A 111 -15.05 -8.36 23.30
N ASP A 112 -13.75 -8.67 23.32
CA ASP A 112 -13.22 -10.03 23.14
C ASP A 112 -12.34 -10.57 24.31
N ILE A 113 -12.32 -9.92 25.49
CA ILE A 113 -11.48 -10.38 26.62
C ILE A 113 -12.33 -10.98 27.76
N PRO A 114 -12.15 -12.27 28.11
CA PRO A 114 -12.65 -12.82 29.36
C PRO A 114 -12.05 -12.09 30.57
N GLU A 115 -12.87 -11.82 31.58
CA GLU A 115 -12.66 -10.95 32.76
C GLU A 115 -11.39 -11.21 33.61
N ALA A 116 -10.62 -12.25 33.30
CA ALA A 116 -9.44 -12.71 34.02
C ALA A 116 -8.17 -11.85 33.83
N CYS A 117 -8.10 -10.99 32.80
CA CYS A 117 -6.92 -10.12 32.56
C CYS A 117 -7.04 -8.71 33.17
N SER A 118 -8.10 -8.42 33.95
CA SER A 118 -8.40 -7.07 34.45
C SER A 118 -7.54 -6.55 35.61
N LYS A 119 -6.54 -7.28 36.10
CA LYS A 119 -5.65 -6.81 37.18
C LYS A 119 -4.19 -6.67 36.73
N SER A 120 -3.87 -5.41 36.39
CA SER A 120 -2.57 -4.82 36.00
C SER A 120 -1.39 -5.18 36.93
N PRO A 121 -0.12 -5.09 36.48
CA PRO A 121 0.57 -3.79 36.54
C PRO A 121 1.39 -3.47 35.29
N THR A 122 1.17 -2.28 34.74
CA THR A 122 2.13 -1.53 33.92
C THR A 122 3.54 -1.60 34.51
N ARG A 123 4.40 -2.47 33.97
CA ARG A 123 5.85 -2.43 34.22
C ARG A 123 6.44 -1.33 33.35
N ARG A 124 6.89 -0.23 33.98
CA ARG A 124 7.79 0.76 33.38
C ARG A 124 9.00 0.04 32.80
N ALA A 125 9.11 -0.03 31.47
CA ALA A 125 10.34 -0.40 30.81
C ALA A 125 11.31 0.79 30.92
N ARG A 126 12.36 0.65 31.73
CA ARG A 126 13.54 1.53 31.65
C ARG A 126 14.31 1.14 30.40
N ILE A 127 14.28 1.98 29.37
CA ILE A 127 15.22 1.89 28.25
C ILE A 127 16.56 2.38 28.80
N LEU A 128 17.53 1.46 28.95
CA LEU A 128 18.93 1.80 29.14
C LEU A 128 19.48 2.08 27.74
N ILE A 129 19.83 3.34 27.45
CA ILE A 129 20.70 3.66 26.33
C ILE A 129 22.13 3.41 26.84
N ALA A 130 22.80 2.42 26.24
CA ALA A 130 24.24 2.25 26.31
C ALA A 130 24.86 2.79 25.03
#